data_AF-A0A3M0LSZ7-F1
#
_entry.id   AF-A0A3M0LSZ7-F1
#
_cell.length_a   1.000
_cell.length_b   1.000
_cell.length_c   1.000
_cell.angle_alpha   90.00
_cell.angle_beta   90.00
_cell.angle_gamma   90.00
#
_symmetry.space_group_name_H-M   'P 1'
#
loop_
_entity.id
_entity.type
_entity.pdbx_description
1 polymer ?
#
loop_
_entity_poly.entity_id
_entity_poly.type
_entity_poly.pdbx_seq_one_letter_code
_entity_poly.pdbx_strand_id
1 'polypeptide(L)'
;MKLTKIASMVMTSATVLSTVAAATPAIIQARTQEGLNGASRNEGKVLPDTNHSTVGITFGKDSPNPNPDNPNKPDNPNKPDNPNKPDNPNKPDDGKGYLRLQHVPEVLDFGSHTAFNSANPVFTAAGTNVNGIVNGTNNDVYPGYAGGANQTPKLSTTEPELINVIGKTWVTVVDKQQNRSGVEPGDKNNDHAGDWQLSVKADGPLTTGSSKTISGATLGFNNTVVGQTRDAMRLTGNIDDGNYNSPANLVDLNSVNKSFTVNLDTNGTAVQLGNAPSTATGVGAAVFAWDPSDIKLTLPTTASVDAGTYTTSLTWTLSTGIQ
;
A
#
# COMPACT_ATOMS: atom_id res chain seq x y z
N MET A 1 33.53 11.64 -63.73
CA MET A 1 32.87 10.32 -63.67
C MET A 1 33.08 9.73 -62.29
N LYS A 2 32.02 9.11 -61.75
CA LYS A 2 31.92 8.22 -60.57
C LYS A 2 31.76 8.86 -59.17
N LEU A 3 30.52 8.71 -58.67
CA LEU A 3 30.07 8.75 -57.28
C LEU A 3 30.92 7.84 -56.38
N THR A 4 30.98 8.10 -55.06
CA THR A 4 30.50 7.16 -54.02
C THR A 4 30.20 7.91 -52.69
N LYS A 5 29.13 7.48 -52.02
CA LYS A 5 28.46 8.01 -50.82
C LYS A 5 29.14 7.64 -49.48
N ILE A 6 28.96 8.53 -48.50
CA ILE A 6 28.53 8.35 -47.09
C ILE A 6 29.00 7.08 -46.34
N ALA A 7 29.70 7.29 -45.22
CA ALA A 7 29.57 6.43 -44.03
C ALA A 7 29.32 7.32 -42.80
N SER A 8 28.05 7.39 -42.40
CA SER A 8 27.64 7.90 -41.08
C SER A 8 28.05 6.87 -40.03
N MET A 9 28.82 7.29 -39.02
CA MET A 9 28.99 6.54 -37.79
C MET A 9 27.68 6.60 -37.01
N VAL A 10 26.82 5.60 -37.18
CA VAL A 10 25.75 5.31 -36.23
C VAL A 10 26.40 4.67 -35.00
N MET A 11 26.49 5.41 -33.90
CA MET A 11 26.76 4.79 -32.60
C MET A 11 25.50 4.05 -32.15
N THR A 12 25.44 2.75 -32.45
CA THR A 12 24.56 1.81 -31.77
C THR A 12 25.02 1.69 -30.32
N SER A 13 24.50 2.55 -29.44
CA SER A 13 24.48 2.27 -28.00
C SER A 13 23.44 1.18 -27.77
N ALA A 14 23.89 -0.07 -27.73
CA ALA A 14 23.11 -1.14 -27.14
C ALA A 14 23.07 -0.89 -25.63
N THR A 15 21.96 -0.34 -25.13
CA THR A 15 21.61 -0.45 -23.71
C THR A 15 21.43 -1.93 -23.42
N VAL A 16 22.45 -2.54 -22.80
CA VAL A 16 22.31 -3.84 -22.17
C VAL A 16 21.30 -3.65 -21.05
N LEU A 17 20.06 -4.06 -21.32
CA LEU A 17 19.01 -4.19 -20.32
C LEU A 17 19.48 -5.32 -19.38
N SER A 18 20.14 -4.94 -18.29
CA SER A 18 20.49 -5.87 -17.22
C SER A 18 19.19 -6.36 -16.60
N THR A 19 18.68 -7.49 -17.10
CA THR A 19 17.69 -8.30 -16.41
C THR A 19 18.36 -8.84 -15.15
N VAL A 20 18.39 -8.03 -14.09
CA VAL A 20 18.46 -8.56 -12.74
C VAL A 20 17.13 -9.27 -12.57
N ALA A 21 17.13 -10.58 -12.80
CA ALA A 21 16.09 -11.43 -12.26
C ALA A 21 16.17 -11.23 -10.75
N ALA A 22 15.29 -10.37 -10.21
CA ALA A 22 15.04 -10.35 -8.79
C ALA A 22 14.57 -11.76 -8.47
N ALA A 23 15.45 -12.55 -7.85
CA ALA A 23 15.05 -13.83 -7.28
C ALA A 23 13.87 -13.51 -6.37
N THR A 24 12.68 -13.96 -6.75
CA THR A 24 11.51 -13.93 -5.88
C THR A 24 11.96 -14.59 -4.59
N PRO A 25 12.00 -13.90 -3.43
CA PRO A 25 12.12 -14.61 -2.19
C PRO A 25 10.93 -15.56 -2.19
N ALA A 26 11.19 -16.87 -2.17
CA ALA A 26 10.15 -17.80 -1.83
C ALA A 26 9.56 -17.30 -0.51
N ILE A 27 8.26 -17.03 -0.46
CA ILE A 27 7.56 -16.80 0.80
C ILE A 27 7.61 -18.16 1.51
N ILE A 28 8.73 -18.41 2.19
CA ILE A 28 8.89 -19.53 3.10
C ILE A 28 8.06 -19.13 4.31
N GLN A 29 6.88 -19.72 4.40
CA GLN A 29 5.97 -19.55 5.53
C GLN A 29 6.73 -19.81 6.84
N ALA A 30 6.55 -18.95 7.83
CA ALA A 30 7.00 -19.27 9.17
C ALA A 30 6.28 -20.48 9.76
N ARG A 31 7.08 -21.38 10.34
CA ARG A 31 6.76 -22.14 11.55
C ARG A 31 6.42 -21.16 12.69
N THR A 32 5.15 -20.84 12.85
CA THR A 32 4.52 -21.43 14.04
C THR A 32 4.45 -22.91 13.71
N GLN A 33 5.20 -23.78 14.40
CA GLN A 33 5.33 -25.21 14.06
C GLN A 33 4.04 -25.74 13.40
N GLU A 34 4.13 -26.19 12.13
CA GLU A 34 2.98 -26.71 11.38
C GLU A 34 2.11 -27.59 12.27
N GLY A 35 0.80 -27.36 12.27
CA GLY A 35 -0.18 -28.26 12.88
C GLY A 35 -0.63 -27.95 14.32
N LEU A 36 -0.25 -26.83 14.92
CA LEU A 36 -0.83 -26.39 16.21
C LEU A 36 -1.47 -25.01 16.07
N ASN A 37 -2.80 -24.95 16.08
CA ASN A 37 -3.66 -23.74 16.05
C ASN A 37 -2.95 -22.44 16.48
N GLY A 38 -2.35 -21.74 15.50
CA GLY A 38 -1.44 -20.59 15.70
C GLY A 38 -2.04 -19.38 16.42
N ALA A 39 -3.37 -19.34 16.54
CA ALA A 39 -4.10 -18.37 17.33
C ALA A 39 -3.66 -18.36 18.80
N SER A 40 -3.49 -19.52 19.45
CA SER A 40 -3.16 -19.59 20.89
C SER A 40 -1.84 -18.91 21.29
N ARG A 41 -0.93 -18.66 20.34
CA ARG A 41 0.44 -18.19 20.60
C ARG A 41 0.65 -16.69 20.38
N ASN A 42 -0.29 -16.03 19.69
CA ASN A 42 -0.27 -14.61 19.40
C ASN A 42 -1.63 -14.00 19.80
N GLU A 43 -2.08 -14.29 21.04
CA GLU A 43 -3.35 -13.81 21.64
C GLU A 43 -4.61 -13.99 20.78
N GLY A 44 -4.67 -15.07 20.01
CA GLY A 44 -5.78 -15.40 19.11
C GLY A 44 -5.52 -15.01 17.65
N LYS A 45 -4.46 -14.26 17.34
CA LYS A 45 -4.18 -13.72 16.02
C LYS A 45 -3.29 -14.66 15.20
N VAL A 46 -3.82 -15.17 14.10
CA VAL A 46 -3.09 -16.06 13.18
C VAL A 46 -2.11 -15.23 12.32
N LEU A 47 -0.92 -15.80 12.08
CA LEU A 47 0.06 -15.31 11.12
C LEU A 47 0.21 -16.32 9.96
N PRO A 48 0.44 -15.90 8.71
CA PRO A 48 0.55 -14.50 8.28
C PRO A 48 -0.76 -13.74 8.46
N ASP A 49 -0.65 -12.48 8.88
CA ASP A 49 -1.77 -11.55 9.01
C ASP A 49 -1.84 -10.70 7.75
N THR A 50 -3.04 -10.58 7.19
CA THR A 50 -3.26 -9.94 5.90
C THR A 50 -4.33 -8.88 5.98
N ASN A 51 -4.11 -7.78 5.26
CA ASN A 51 -5.10 -6.73 5.11
C ASN A 51 -5.03 -6.09 3.71
N HIS A 52 -6.07 -5.36 3.31
CA HIS A 52 -6.24 -4.95 1.92
C HIS A 52 -6.43 -3.45 1.73
N SER A 53 -5.89 -2.93 0.63
CA SER A 53 -6.15 -1.58 0.13
C SER A 53 -6.85 -1.65 -1.23
N THR A 54 -7.75 -0.71 -1.49
CA THR A 54 -8.27 -0.48 -2.85
C THR A 54 -7.44 0.59 -3.56
N VAL A 55 -7.03 0.33 -4.80
CA VAL A 55 -6.41 1.34 -5.68
C VAL A 55 -7.46 1.79 -6.68
N GLY A 56 -7.67 3.09 -6.86
CA GLY A 56 -8.72 3.62 -7.73
C GLY A 56 -8.31 4.85 -8.55
N ILE A 57 -8.71 4.85 -9.82
CA ILE A 57 -8.59 6.00 -10.75
C ILE A 57 -9.79 6.03 -11.69
N THR A 58 -10.24 7.22 -12.10
CA THR A 58 -11.36 7.36 -13.05
C THR A 58 -11.01 8.22 -14.25
N PHE A 59 -11.55 7.87 -15.41
CA PHE A 59 -11.46 8.63 -16.66
C PHE A 59 -12.86 8.96 -17.22
N GLY A 60 -12.99 10.07 -17.95
CA GLY A 60 -14.24 10.44 -18.63
C GLY A 60 -15.29 11.13 -17.76
N LYS A 61 -14.91 11.68 -16.59
CA LYS A 61 -15.84 12.47 -15.77
C LYS A 61 -15.82 13.94 -16.22
N ASP A 62 -16.93 14.42 -16.76
CA ASP A 62 -17.12 15.85 -17.04
C ASP A 62 -17.07 16.67 -15.74
N SER A 63 -16.57 17.91 -15.82
CA SER A 63 -16.37 18.85 -14.71
C SER A 63 -17.46 18.80 -13.62
N PRO A 64 -17.12 18.82 -12.31
CA PRO A 64 -18.10 19.08 -11.28
C PRO A 64 -18.63 20.50 -11.49
N ASN A 65 -19.90 20.60 -11.86
CA ASN A 65 -20.61 21.88 -11.94
C ASN A 65 -20.51 22.60 -10.58
N PRO A 66 -19.99 23.84 -10.50
CA PRO A 66 -19.72 24.51 -9.23
C PRO A 66 -20.94 25.22 -8.61
N ASN A 67 -22.18 24.94 -9.02
CA ASN A 67 -23.35 25.67 -8.51
C ASN A 67 -24.21 24.86 -7.52
N PRO A 68 -24.27 25.25 -6.23
CA PRO A 68 -25.28 24.75 -5.29
C PRO A 68 -26.48 25.70 -5.34
N ASP A 69 -27.40 25.51 -6.29
CA ASP A 69 -28.80 25.96 -6.15
C ASP A 69 -29.62 25.49 -7.36
N ASN A 70 -30.34 24.38 -7.19
CA ASN A 70 -31.61 24.17 -7.87
C ASN A 70 -32.50 23.23 -7.03
N PRO A 71 -33.51 23.75 -6.31
CA PRO A 71 -34.32 22.99 -5.36
C PRO A 71 -35.41 22.12 -6.01
N ASN A 72 -35.18 21.58 -7.21
CA ASN A 72 -36.26 20.90 -7.95
C ASN A 72 -35.80 19.66 -8.75
N LYS A 73 -35.06 18.76 -8.10
CA LYS A 73 -34.93 17.39 -8.60
C LYS A 73 -35.77 16.47 -7.70
N PRO A 74 -36.78 15.76 -8.25
CA PRO A 74 -37.55 14.79 -7.47
C PRO A 74 -36.60 13.75 -6.88
N ASP A 75 -36.81 13.41 -5.61
CA ASP A 75 -36.15 12.28 -4.95
C ASP A 75 -36.41 11.03 -5.78
N ASN A 76 -35.35 10.54 -6.45
CA ASN A 76 -35.45 9.31 -7.21
C ASN A 76 -35.32 8.15 -6.21
N PRO A 77 -36.38 7.34 -6.02
CA PRO A 77 -36.36 6.26 -5.05
C PRO A 77 -35.45 5.14 -5.56
N ASN A 78 -34.58 4.66 -4.67
CA ASN A 78 -33.67 3.52 -4.88
C ASN A 78 -32.70 3.66 -6.08
N LYS A 79 -31.56 4.28 -5.83
CA LYS A 79 -30.34 3.90 -6.57
C LYS A 79 -30.04 2.43 -6.21
N PRO A 80 -30.00 1.50 -7.17
CA PRO A 80 -29.58 0.13 -6.89
C PRO A 80 -28.16 0.15 -6.31
N ASP A 81 -27.93 -0.59 -5.23
CA ASP A 81 -26.59 -0.88 -4.76
C ASP A 81 -25.78 -1.47 -5.92
N ASN A 82 -24.61 -0.88 -6.19
CA ASN A 82 -23.77 -1.29 -7.30
C ASN A 82 -23.21 -2.70 -7.00
N PRO A 83 -23.58 -3.75 -7.75
CA PRO A 83 -23.26 -5.14 -7.38
C PRO A 83 -21.78 -5.50 -7.52
N ASN A 84 -20.97 -4.61 -8.11
CA ASN A 84 -19.54 -4.81 -8.41
C ASN A 84 -18.62 -3.83 -7.68
N LYS A 85 -19.04 -3.26 -6.54
CA LYS A 85 -18.05 -2.70 -5.61
C LYS A 85 -17.22 -3.91 -5.13
N PRO A 86 -15.89 -3.95 -5.34
CA PRO A 86 -15.08 -4.97 -4.67
C PRO A 86 -15.44 -4.92 -3.19
N ASP A 87 -15.77 -6.06 -2.59
CA ASP A 87 -15.92 -6.16 -1.15
C ASP A 87 -14.70 -5.45 -0.55
N ASN A 88 -14.91 -4.36 0.19
CA ASN A 88 -13.81 -3.65 0.81
C ASN A 88 -13.29 -4.57 1.92
N PRO A 89 -12.21 -5.34 1.72
CA PRO A 89 -11.86 -6.44 2.59
C PRO A 89 -10.91 -5.95 3.69
N ASN A 90 -10.87 -4.63 3.95
CA ASN A 90 -10.07 -4.10 5.04
C ASN A 90 -10.65 -4.62 6.36
N LYS A 91 -9.96 -5.59 6.96
CA LYS A 91 -10.34 -6.16 8.24
C LYS A 91 -10.00 -5.13 9.31
N PRO A 92 -10.96 -4.64 10.11
CA PRO A 92 -10.65 -3.79 11.25
C PRO A 92 -9.66 -4.50 12.18
N ASP A 93 -8.72 -3.75 12.76
CA ASP A 93 -7.87 -4.29 13.82
C ASP A 93 -8.75 -4.74 14.99
N ASP A 94 -8.62 -6.03 15.34
CA ASP A 94 -9.31 -6.62 16.48
C ASP A 94 -8.55 -6.41 17.79
N GLY A 95 -7.38 -5.76 17.74
CA GLY A 95 -6.55 -5.48 18.91
C GLY A 95 -5.74 -6.67 19.40
N LYS A 96 -5.93 -7.84 18.78
CA LYS A 96 -5.40 -9.10 19.27
C LYS A 96 -4.04 -9.38 18.66
N GLY A 97 -3.13 -9.82 19.50
CA GLY A 97 -1.82 -10.31 19.10
C GLY A 97 -0.70 -9.36 19.47
N TYR A 98 0.41 -9.99 19.86
CA TYR A 98 1.68 -9.32 20.08
C TYR A 98 2.27 -8.81 18.77
N LEU A 99 2.17 -9.59 17.68
CA LEU A 99 2.56 -9.17 16.34
C LEU A 99 1.34 -9.13 15.43
N ARG A 100 1.02 -7.96 14.87
CA ARG A 100 -0.12 -7.82 13.97
C ARG A 100 -0.03 -6.61 13.04
N LEU A 101 -0.74 -6.72 11.92
CA LEU A 101 -1.00 -5.62 11.01
C LEU A 101 -2.18 -4.81 11.56
N GLN A 102 -1.91 -3.59 12.04
CA GLN A 102 -2.92 -2.77 12.70
C GLN A 102 -3.68 -1.89 11.71
N HIS A 103 -3.00 -1.36 10.70
CA HIS A 103 -3.64 -0.51 9.71
C HIS A 103 -2.94 -0.64 8.36
N VAL A 104 -3.74 -0.59 7.30
CA VAL A 104 -3.34 -0.35 5.92
C VAL A 104 -4.31 0.67 5.34
N PRO A 105 -3.89 1.50 4.37
CA PRO A 105 -4.78 2.52 3.84
C PRO A 105 -5.97 1.84 3.14
N GLU A 106 -7.20 2.18 3.49
CA GLU A 106 -8.40 1.57 2.88
C GLU A 106 -8.43 1.82 1.37
N VAL A 107 -8.01 3.02 0.97
CA VAL A 107 -8.06 3.50 -0.41
C VAL A 107 -6.77 4.26 -0.75
N LEU A 108 -6.20 3.98 -1.93
CA LEU A 108 -5.23 4.83 -2.61
C LEU A 108 -5.94 5.46 -3.81
N ASP A 109 -6.26 6.75 -3.66
CA ASP A 109 -7.12 7.50 -4.58
C ASP A 109 -6.29 8.38 -5.52
N PHE A 110 -6.27 8.01 -6.80
CA PHE A 110 -5.53 8.71 -7.85
C PHE A 110 -6.37 9.76 -8.59
N GLY A 111 -7.56 10.07 -8.09
CA GLY A 111 -8.42 11.14 -8.61
C GLY A 111 -9.26 10.74 -9.82
N SER A 112 -10.07 11.69 -10.27
CA SER A 112 -10.81 11.59 -11.54
C SER A 112 -10.16 12.47 -12.60
N HIS A 113 -10.13 11.96 -13.83
CA HIS A 113 -9.52 12.59 -14.98
C HIS A 113 -10.51 12.68 -16.14
N THR A 114 -10.44 13.72 -16.96
CA THR A 114 -11.31 13.84 -18.15
C THR A 114 -10.93 12.82 -19.21
N ALA A 115 -9.65 12.69 -19.52
CA ALA A 115 -9.11 11.74 -20.48
C ALA A 115 -7.72 11.25 -20.06
N PHE A 116 -7.29 10.14 -20.65
CA PHE A 116 -5.91 9.66 -20.52
C PHE A 116 -5.03 10.25 -21.61
N ASN A 117 -4.01 11.01 -21.22
CA ASN A 117 -2.92 11.47 -22.08
C ASN A 117 -1.66 10.63 -21.82
N SER A 118 -1.24 9.87 -22.84
CA SER A 118 -0.04 9.02 -22.76
C SER A 118 1.27 9.79 -22.59
N ALA A 119 1.31 11.09 -22.88
CA ALA A 119 2.46 11.96 -22.58
C ALA A 119 2.58 12.28 -21.08
N ASN A 120 1.50 12.10 -20.30
CA ASN A 120 1.45 12.37 -18.86
C ASN A 120 0.83 11.17 -18.10
N PRO A 121 1.49 10.01 -18.08
CA PRO A 121 0.88 8.76 -17.60
C PRO A 121 0.97 8.56 -16.08
N VAL A 122 1.48 9.54 -15.34
CA VAL A 122 1.82 9.39 -13.91
C VAL A 122 0.87 10.20 -13.03
N PHE A 123 0.18 9.51 -12.14
CA PHE A 123 -0.80 10.05 -11.20
C PHE A 123 -0.33 9.81 -9.78
N THR A 124 -0.73 10.66 -8.84
CA THR A 124 -0.37 10.55 -7.43
C THR A 124 -1.59 10.23 -6.57
N ALA A 125 -1.38 9.59 -5.42
CA ALA A 125 -2.44 9.32 -4.45
C ALA A 125 -2.96 10.61 -3.76
N ALA A 126 -2.37 11.78 -4.05
CA ALA A 126 -2.96 13.08 -3.74
C ALA A 126 -4.09 13.48 -4.71
N GLY A 127 -4.39 12.62 -5.70
CA GLY A 127 -5.40 12.85 -6.72
C GLY A 127 -4.93 13.79 -7.81
N THR A 128 -3.63 13.92 -8.06
CA THR A 128 -3.05 14.84 -9.06
C THR A 128 -2.19 14.10 -10.09
N ASN A 129 -1.91 14.73 -11.23
CA ASN A 129 -0.90 14.26 -12.18
C ASN A 129 0.46 14.89 -11.89
N VAL A 130 1.56 14.13 -11.98
CA VAL A 130 2.92 14.58 -11.58
C VAL A 130 3.39 15.81 -12.37
N ASN A 131 2.93 15.98 -13.61
CA ASN A 131 3.36 17.10 -14.43
C ASN A 131 2.45 18.34 -14.34
N GLY A 132 1.38 18.33 -13.52
CA GLY A 132 0.45 19.47 -13.43
C GLY A 132 -0.09 19.94 -14.79
N ILE A 133 -0.62 21.16 -14.91
CA ILE A 133 -0.93 21.78 -16.22
C ILE A 133 0.39 22.25 -16.84
N VAL A 134 1.02 21.46 -17.69
CA VAL A 134 2.08 21.95 -18.58
C VAL A 134 1.42 22.42 -19.86
N ASN A 135 1.44 23.73 -20.14
CA ASN A 135 0.96 24.33 -21.39
C ASN A 135 -0.48 23.91 -21.82
N GLY A 136 -1.37 23.60 -20.87
CA GLY A 136 -2.73 23.17 -21.16
C GLY A 136 -2.89 21.72 -21.65
N THR A 137 -1.88 20.86 -21.52
CA THR A 137 -1.87 19.48 -22.08
C THR A 137 -1.77 18.37 -21.03
N ASN A 138 -2.42 18.52 -19.87
CA ASN A 138 -2.47 17.48 -18.85
C ASN A 138 -3.78 16.69 -18.88
N ASN A 139 -3.90 15.73 -17.98
CA ASN A 139 -5.19 15.13 -17.67
C ASN A 139 -5.91 16.13 -16.76
N ASP A 140 -7.10 16.64 -17.14
CA ASP A 140 -7.86 17.54 -16.25
C ASP A 140 -8.19 16.79 -14.97
N VAL A 141 -8.08 17.45 -13.81
CA VAL A 141 -8.07 16.77 -12.51
C VAL A 141 -9.25 17.20 -11.65
N TYR A 142 -9.91 16.22 -11.02
CA TYR A 142 -10.86 16.46 -9.94
C TYR A 142 -10.49 15.66 -8.69
N PRO A 143 -10.75 16.20 -7.49
CA PRO A 143 -10.53 15.46 -6.26
C PRO A 143 -11.37 14.17 -6.30
N GLY A 144 -10.71 13.07 -5.97
CA GLY A 144 -11.25 11.72 -5.85
C GLY A 144 -11.76 11.04 -7.13
N TYR A 145 -11.59 9.72 -7.22
CA TYR A 145 -11.99 8.93 -8.40
C TYR A 145 -13.52 8.79 -8.60
N ALA A 146 -14.38 9.28 -7.70
CA ALA A 146 -15.83 9.33 -7.90
C ALA A 146 -16.40 10.76 -8.00
N GLY A 147 -15.54 11.78 -8.05
CA GLY A 147 -15.92 13.20 -7.98
C GLY A 147 -16.24 13.70 -6.58
N GLY A 148 -15.56 13.14 -5.58
CA GLY A 148 -15.67 13.53 -4.17
C GLY A 148 -14.43 14.29 -3.68
N ALA A 149 -14.17 14.28 -2.38
CA ALA A 149 -12.83 14.62 -1.89
C ALA A 149 -11.87 13.46 -2.20
N ASN A 150 -10.56 13.72 -2.28
CA ASN A 150 -9.57 12.65 -2.30
C ASN A 150 -9.73 11.79 -1.03
N GLN A 151 -9.84 10.48 -1.21
CA GLN A 151 -10.15 9.53 -0.14
C GLN A 151 -8.91 8.81 0.42
N THR A 152 -7.70 9.16 -0.03
CA THR A 152 -6.47 8.57 0.53
C THR A 152 -6.35 8.95 2.00
N PRO A 153 -6.38 7.98 2.93
CA PRO A 153 -6.39 8.26 4.36
C PRO A 153 -5.04 8.86 4.78
N LYS A 154 -5.09 9.77 5.75
CA LYS A 154 -3.93 10.44 6.34
C LYS A 154 -3.90 10.25 7.84
N LEU A 155 -2.72 9.96 8.40
CA LEU A 155 -2.55 9.71 9.81
C LEU A 155 -2.85 10.99 10.58
N SER A 156 -3.78 10.89 11.52
CA SER A 156 -4.04 11.92 12.52
C SER A 156 -3.78 11.30 13.88
N THR A 157 -2.77 11.81 14.58
CA THR A 157 -2.43 11.39 15.93
C THR A 157 -1.86 12.58 16.69
N THR A 158 -1.99 12.54 18.01
CA THR A 158 -1.36 13.50 18.92
C THR A 158 -0.01 13.00 19.43
N GLU A 159 0.49 11.87 18.93
CA GLU A 159 1.76 11.28 19.39
C GLU A 159 2.99 12.08 18.97
N PRO A 160 3.79 12.59 19.93
CA PRO A 160 4.96 13.38 19.60
C PRO A 160 6.04 12.56 18.88
N GLU A 161 6.16 11.27 19.19
CA GLU A 161 7.13 10.36 18.53
C GLU A 161 6.78 10.12 17.05
N LEU A 162 5.54 10.41 16.64
CA LEU A 162 5.03 10.20 15.28
C LEU A 162 4.93 11.49 14.46
N ILE A 163 5.50 12.61 14.93
CA ILE A 163 5.37 13.93 14.28
C ILE A 163 5.77 13.92 12.80
N ASN A 164 6.78 13.12 12.42
CA ASN A 164 7.29 13.03 11.05
C ASN A 164 6.39 12.24 10.09
N VAL A 165 5.38 11.53 10.61
CA VAL A 165 4.45 10.72 9.82
C VAL A 165 3.00 11.21 9.90
N ILE A 166 2.72 12.27 10.68
CA ILE A 166 1.41 12.93 10.69
C ILE A 166 1.09 13.50 9.31
N GLY A 167 -0.17 13.34 8.87
CA GLY A 167 -0.66 13.85 7.59
C GLY A 167 -0.25 13.00 6.38
N LYS A 168 0.52 11.92 6.60
CA LYS A 168 0.93 10.96 5.57
C LYS A 168 -0.03 9.76 5.53
N THR A 169 -0.12 9.10 4.39
CA THR A 169 -0.81 7.81 4.29
C THR A 169 0.13 6.71 4.80
N TRP A 170 -0.38 5.68 5.48
CA TRP A 170 0.48 4.83 6.31
C TRP A 170 0.04 3.37 6.42
N VAL A 171 0.97 2.54 6.84
CA VAL A 171 0.76 1.16 7.29
C VAL A 171 1.36 1.02 8.68
N THR A 172 0.65 0.38 9.60
CA THR A 172 1.10 0.18 10.98
C THR A 172 1.29 -1.31 11.27
N VAL A 173 2.47 -1.65 11.79
CA VAL A 173 2.73 -2.95 12.43
C VAL A 173 2.86 -2.72 13.93
N VAL A 174 2.10 -3.47 14.73
CA VAL A 174 2.30 -3.56 16.17
C VAL A 174 3.17 -4.78 16.44
N ASP A 175 4.28 -4.55 17.16
CA ASP A 175 5.22 -5.58 17.59
C ASP A 175 5.48 -5.43 19.10
N LYS A 176 4.88 -6.32 19.86
CA LYS A 176 4.96 -6.44 21.33
C LYS A 176 5.51 -7.81 21.73
N GLN A 177 6.21 -8.52 20.84
CA GLN A 177 6.53 -9.94 21.01
C GLN A 177 7.38 -10.21 22.27
N GLN A 178 8.26 -9.27 22.65
CA GLN A 178 9.09 -9.35 23.87
C GLN A 178 8.27 -9.38 25.18
N ASN A 179 7.02 -8.95 25.17
CA ASN A 179 6.15 -8.92 26.36
C ASN A 179 5.27 -10.16 26.51
N ARG A 180 5.49 -11.17 25.66
CA ARG A 180 4.79 -12.43 25.75
C ARG A 180 5.23 -13.18 27.01
N SER A 181 4.40 -13.11 28.06
CA SER A 181 4.63 -13.87 29.29
C SER A 181 3.95 -15.24 29.20
N GLY A 182 4.72 -16.32 29.16
CA GLY A 182 4.18 -17.68 29.16
C GLY A 182 5.27 -18.75 29.18
N VAL A 183 5.47 -19.36 30.36
CA VAL A 183 6.18 -20.64 30.48
C VAL A 183 5.14 -21.72 30.14
N GLU A 184 5.17 -22.23 28.91
CA GLU A 184 4.24 -23.29 28.48
C GLU A 184 4.94 -24.65 28.44
N PRO A 185 4.24 -25.77 28.68
CA PRO A 185 4.85 -27.09 28.82
C PRO A 185 5.55 -27.56 27.54
N GLY A 186 6.83 -27.92 27.68
CA GLY A 186 7.69 -28.42 26.62
C GLY A 186 8.71 -27.38 26.18
N ASP A 187 9.96 -27.80 26.08
CA ASP A 187 11.18 -26.98 25.88
C ASP A 187 11.27 -26.25 24.51
N LYS A 188 10.14 -25.83 23.93
CA LYS A 188 10.01 -25.33 22.56
C LYS A 188 9.39 -23.92 22.46
N ASN A 189 9.19 -23.23 23.60
CA ASN A 189 8.73 -21.85 23.65
C ASN A 189 9.63 -21.07 24.62
N ASN A 190 10.31 -20.05 24.11
CA ASN A 190 10.97 -19.03 24.92
C ASN A 190 10.22 -17.70 24.74
N ASP A 191 10.47 -16.78 25.64
CA ASP A 191 9.98 -15.39 25.67
C ASP A 191 10.61 -14.49 24.59
N HIS A 192 11.33 -15.07 23.63
CA HIS A 192 12.08 -14.31 22.63
C HIS A 192 11.16 -13.88 21.47
N ALA A 193 11.38 -12.66 20.96
CA ALA A 193 10.71 -12.19 19.75
C ALA A 193 11.03 -13.07 18.53
N GLY A 194 10.04 -13.23 17.65
CA GLY A 194 10.25 -13.80 16.31
C GLY A 194 10.68 -12.71 15.33
N ASP A 195 11.30 -13.10 14.22
CA ASP A 195 11.51 -12.20 13.09
C ASP A 195 10.20 -11.98 12.33
N TRP A 196 10.05 -10.80 11.73
CA TRP A 196 8.90 -10.51 10.90
C TRP A 196 9.25 -9.71 9.65
N GLN A 197 8.41 -9.86 8.63
CA GLN A 197 8.49 -9.18 7.35
C GLN A 197 7.12 -8.60 6.99
N LEU A 198 7.10 -7.33 6.58
CA LEU A 198 5.96 -6.67 5.98
C LEU A 198 6.16 -6.59 4.46
N SER A 199 5.19 -7.08 3.71
CA SER A 199 5.21 -7.06 2.25
C SER A 199 3.87 -6.65 1.65
N VAL A 200 3.88 -6.26 0.37
CA VAL A 200 2.68 -5.90 -0.38
C VAL A 200 2.75 -6.44 -1.81
N LYS A 201 1.61 -6.86 -2.35
CA LYS A 201 1.44 -7.17 -3.77
C LYS A 201 0.10 -6.65 -4.29
N ALA A 202 -0.02 -6.52 -5.60
CA ALA A 202 -1.31 -6.36 -6.24
C ALA A 202 -2.00 -7.72 -6.42
N ASP A 203 -3.32 -7.72 -6.34
CA ASP A 203 -4.14 -8.91 -6.60
C ASP A 203 -4.53 -9.03 -8.08
N GLY A 204 -4.25 -8.00 -8.87
CA GLY A 204 -4.47 -8.01 -10.31
C GLY A 204 -4.24 -6.66 -10.98
N PRO A 205 -4.48 -6.59 -12.30
CA PRO A 205 -4.44 -5.34 -13.04
C PRO A 205 -5.60 -4.41 -12.69
N LEU A 206 -5.49 -3.15 -13.11
CA LEU A 206 -6.57 -2.20 -13.01
C LEU A 206 -7.71 -2.62 -13.93
N THR A 207 -8.91 -2.81 -13.37
CA THR A 207 -10.10 -3.26 -14.10
C THR A 207 -11.31 -2.37 -13.85
N THR A 208 -12.14 -2.21 -14.86
CA THR A 208 -13.46 -1.57 -14.72
C THR A 208 -14.53 -2.61 -14.40
N GLY A 209 -15.66 -2.16 -13.85
CA GLY A 209 -16.85 -3.00 -13.68
C GLY A 209 -17.43 -3.56 -14.99
N SER A 210 -17.00 -3.04 -16.15
CA SER A 210 -17.32 -3.53 -17.50
C SER A 210 -16.23 -4.44 -18.11
N SER A 211 -15.29 -4.91 -17.29
CA SER A 211 -14.20 -5.85 -17.63
C SER A 211 -13.11 -5.31 -18.57
N LYS A 212 -13.04 -3.99 -18.78
CA LYS A 212 -11.85 -3.36 -19.40
C LYS A 212 -10.68 -3.38 -18.43
N THR A 213 -9.50 -3.72 -18.94
CA THR A 213 -8.28 -3.92 -18.14
C THR A 213 -7.15 -3.04 -18.64
N ILE A 214 -6.41 -2.42 -17.73
CA ILE A 214 -5.11 -1.77 -18.01
C ILE A 214 -4.03 -2.67 -17.42
N SER A 215 -3.37 -3.45 -18.28
CA SER A 215 -2.24 -4.31 -17.89
C SER A 215 -0.93 -3.54 -17.88
N GLY A 216 0.05 -3.95 -17.07
CA GLY A 216 1.38 -3.33 -17.03
C GLY A 216 1.43 -1.96 -16.33
N ALA A 217 0.35 -1.57 -15.64
CA ALA A 217 0.39 -0.43 -14.74
C ALA A 217 1.26 -0.75 -13.53
N THR A 218 1.91 0.27 -12.96
CA THR A 218 2.76 0.12 -11.79
C THR A 218 2.40 1.12 -10.71
N LEU A 219 2.60 0.72 -9.47
CA LEU A 219 2.39 1.54 -8.28
C LEU A 219 3.73 1.72 -7.55
N GLY A 220 4.30 2.90 -7.66
CA GLY A 220 5.54 3.28 -6.99
C GLY A 220 5.27 3.95 -5.64
N PHE A 221 5.90 3.47 -4.59
CA PHE A 221 5.95 4.11 -3.28
C PHE A 221 7.35 4.67 -3.08
N ASN A 222 7.49 5.98 -2.89
CA ASN A 222 8.79 6.65 -2.79
C ASN A 222 8.95 7.34 -1.44
N ASN A 223 10.19 7.50 -1.00
CA ASN A 223 10.54 8.24 0.22
C ASN A 223 9.87 7.70 1.49
N THR A 224 9.81 6.38 1.66
CA THR A 224 9.24 5.77 2.88
C THR A 224 9.85 6.37 4.15
N VAL A 225 9.01 7.07 4.91
CA VAL A 225 9.33 7.57 6.25
C VAL A 225 8.84 6.56 7.27
N VAL A 226 9.57 6.41 8.37
CA VAL A 226 9.14 5.58 9.48
C VAL A 226 9.00 6.44 10.73
N GLY A 227 7.84 6.35 11.36
CA GLY A 227 7.61 6.77 12.74
C GLY A 227 7.50 5.53 13.62
N GLN A 228 7.89 5.64 14.88
CA GLN A 228 7.76 4.55 15.84
C GLN A 228 7.23 5.12 17.14
N THR A 229 6.43 4.34 17.86
CA THR A 229 5.96 4.70 19.20
C THR A 229 6.09 3.52 20.14
N ARG A 230 6.46 3.78 21.38
CA ARG A 230 6.38 2.80 22.48
C ARG A 230 5.01 2.76 23.14
N ASP A 231 4.13 3.69 22.83
CA ASP A 231 2.75 3.76 23.31
C ASP A 231 1.82 3.33 22.18
N ALA A 232 1.75 2.01 21.93
CA ALA A 232 0.87 1.48 20.90
C ALA A 232 -0.60 1.79 21.24
N MET A 233 -1.01 1.78 22.52
CA MET A 233 -2.37 2.12 22.95
C MET A 233 -2.81 3.50 22.49
N ARG A 234 -1.98 4.52 22.62
CA ARG A 234 -2.37 5.89 22.24
C ARG A 234 -2.34 6.11 20.72
N LEU A 235 -1.62 5.27 19.96
CA LEU A 235 -1.78 5.17 18.50
C LEU A 235 -3.06 4.42 18.09
N THR A 236 -3.34 3.27 18.69
CA THR A 236 -4.42 2.36 18.26
C THR A 236 -5.77 2.66 18.91
N GLY A 237 -5.77 3.35 20.05
CA GLY A 237 -6.92 3.50 20.94
C GLY A 237 -7.30 2.23 21.69
N ASN A 238 -6.50 1.15 21.60
CA ASN A 238 -6.84 -0.15 22.17
C ASN A 238 -6.14 -0.39 23.51
N ILE A 239 -6.93 -0.68 24.56
CA ILE A 239 -6.42 -0.91 25.92
C ILE A 239 -5.50 -2.15 26.02
N ASP A 240 -5.67 -3.14 25.16
CA ASP A 240 -4.82 -4.34 25.12
C ASP A 240 -3.40 -4.01 24.60
N ASP A 241 -3.21 -2.83 24.01
CA ASP A 241 -1.91 -2.27 23.67
C ASP A 241 -1.29 -1.41 24.78
N GLY A 242 -1.95 -1.25 25.94
CA GLY A 242 -1.42 -0.48 27.07
C GLY A 242 -0.77 -1.35 28.16
N ASN A 243 -1.07 -2.65 28.15
CA ASN A 243 -0.78 -3.57 29.26
C ASN A 243 0.53 -4.34 29.09
N TYR A 244 1.61 -3.67 28.67
CA TYR A 244 2.90 -4.33 28.49
C TYR A 244 4.07 -3.57 29.14
N ASN A 245 5.09 -4.31 29.58
CA ASN A 245 6.32 -3.70 30.09
C ASN A 245 7.03 -3.04 28.90
N SER A 246 7.08 -1.72 28.82
CA SER A 246 7.80 -1.05 27.72
C SER A 246 9.32 -1.13 27.98
N PRO A 247 10.11 -2.03 27.36
CA PRO A 247 11.57 -1.91 27.34
C PRO A 247 11.97 -0.55 26.82
N ALA A 248 13.20 -0.10 27.14
CA ALA A 248 13.68 1.24 26.78
C ALA A 248 13.71 1.51 25.26
N ASN A 249 13.68 0.47 24.43
CA ASN A 249 13.95 0.56 22.99
C ASN A 249 12.67 0.53 22.15
N LEU A 250 12.67 1.29 21.06
CA LEU A 250 11.69 1.20 19.96
C LEU A 250 11.93 -0.07 19.14
N VAL A 251 10.93 -0.52 18.38
CA VAL A 251 11.02 -1.70 17.49
C VAL A 251 12.32 -1.68 16.65
N ASP A 252 13.09 -2.76 16.70
CA ASP A 252 14.40 -2.84 16.03
C ASP A 252 14.22 -3.20 14.54
N LEU A 253 14.01 -2.22 13.68
CA LEU A 253 13.92 -2.45 12.24
C LEU A 253 15.31 -2.77 11.66
N ASN A 254 15.43 -3.91 10.97
CA ASN A 254 16.68 -4.31 10.32
C ASN A 254 16.79 -3.72 8.91
N SER A 255 15.70 -3.69 8.14
CA SER A 255 15.67 -2.97 6.86
C SER A 255 14.33 -2.32 6.57
N VAL A 256 14.39 -1.18 5.87
CA VAL A 256 13.22 -0.44 5.37
C VAL A 256 13.48 -0.08 3.92
N ASN A 257 12.58 -0.50 3.05
CA ASN A 257 12.63 -0.15 1.64
C ASN A 257 12.17 1.31 1.45
N LYS A 258 13.11 2.18 1.08
CA LYS A 258 12.84 3.61 0.90
C LYS A 258 12.08 3.94 -0.37
N SER A 259 12.21 3.12 -1.40
CA SER A 259 11.44 3.26 -2.65
C SER A 259 11.24 1.91 -3.31
N PHE A 260 10.00 1.59 -3.64
CA PHE A 260 9.65 0.30 -4.24
C PHE A 260 8.48 0.41 -5.20
N THR A 261 8.37 -0.57 -6.09
CA THR A 261 7.34 -0.61 -7.14
C THR A 261 6.58 -1.92 -7.06
N VAL A 262 5.25 -1.83 -7.01
CA VAL A 262 4.33 -2.96 -7.14
C VAL A 262 3.81 -2.99 -8.58
N ASN A 263 3.97 -4.13 -9.26
CA ASN A 263 3.39 -4.33 -10.58
C ASN A 263 1.92 -4.73 -10.42
N LEU A 264 1.03 -4.02 -11.11
CA LEU A 264 -0.41 -4.28 -11.09
C LEU A 264 -0.74 -5.32 -12.16
N ASP A 265 -0.34 -6.56 -11.90
CA ASP A 265 -0.52 -7.71 -12.80
C ASP A 265 -1.18 -8.87 -12.04
N THR A 266 -1.81 -9.80 -12.77
CA THR A 266 -2.54 -10.96 -12.21
C THR A 266 -1.68 -11.85 -11.31
N ASN A 267 -0.36 -11.85 -11.51
CA ASN A 267 0.61 -12.61 -10.71
C ASN A 267 1.66 -11.67 -10.09
N GLY A 268 1.21 -10.55 -9.51
CA GLY A 268 2.09 -9.60 -8.86
C GLY A 268 2.99 -10.26 -7.81
N THR A 269 4.29 -9.99 -7.89
CA THR A 269 5.27 -10.43 -6.89
C THR A 269 5.14 -9.59 -5.62
N ALA A 270 5.19 -10.24 -4.46
CA ALA A 270 5.26 -9.53 -3.18
C ALA A 270 6.57 -8.75 -3.05
N VAL A 271 6.45 -7.49 -2.67
CA VAL A 271 7.55 -6.57 -2.47
C VAL A 271 7.69 -6.31 -0.99
N GLN A 272 8.88 -6.56 -0.44
CA GLN A 272 9.15 -6.28 0.97
C GLN A 272 9.27 -4.77 1.22
N LEU A 273 8.54 -4.30 2.22
CA LEU A 273 8.59 -2.94 2.74
C LEU A 273 9.56 -2.83 3.93
N GLY A 274 9.48 -3.75 4.90
CA GLY A 274 10.34 -3.70 6.07
C GLY A 274 10.41 -5.03 6.82
N ASN A 275 11.41 -5.17 7.69
CA ASN A 275 11.54 -6.32 8.58
C ASN A 275 12.16 -5.96 9.93
N ALA A 276 11.94 -6.82 10.92
CA ALA A 276 12.69 -6.84 12.18
C ALA A 276 13.25 -8.25 12.45
N PRO A 277 14.42 -8.36 13.10
CA PRO A 277 15.04 -9.64 13.40
C PRO A 277 14.49 -10.24 14.70
N SER A 278 14.65 -11.55 14.89
CA SER A 278 14.28 -12.24 16.14
C SER A 278 15.12 -11.82 17.36
N THR A 279 16.26 -11.16 17.13
CA THR A 279 17.07 -10.53 18.18
C THR A 279 16.55 -9.15 18.58
N ALA A 280 15.46 -8.67 17.99
CA ALA A 280 14.85 -7.39 18.35
C ALA A 280 14.45 -7.38 19.82
N THR A 281 14.90 -6.35 20.52
CA THR A 281 14.64 -6.09 21.94
C THR A 281 13.59 -4.99 22.14
N GLY A 282 13.31 -4.23 21.08
CA GLY A 282 12.29 -3.18 21.07
C GLY A 282 10.86 -3.68 21.02
N VAL A 283 9.92 -2.84 21.46
CA VAL A 283 8.48 -3.07 21.32
C VAL A 283 7.75 -1.79 20.91
N GLY A 284 6.50 -1.94 20.51
CA GLY A 284 5.55 -0.86 20.27
C GLY A 284 4.95 -0.97 18.89
N ALA A 285 4.94 0.12 18.15
CA ALA A 285 4.44 0.16 16.78
C ALA A 285 5.45 0.80 15.82
N ALA A 286 5.55 0.24 14.62
CA ALA A 286 6.25 0.82 13.49
C ALA A 286 5.24 1.31 12.44
N VAL A 287 5.32 2.59 12.10
CA VAL A 287 4.44 3.27 11.15
C VAL A 287 5.24 3.61 9.91
N PHE A 288 4.99 2.90 8.82
CA PHE A 288 5.57 3.16 7.50
C PHE A 288 4.65 4.12 6.76
N ALA A 289 5.16 5.27 6.33
CA ALA A 289 4.31 6.34 5.83
C ALA A 289 4.89 7.06 4.61
N TRP A 290 3.99 7.59 3.79
CA TRP A 290 4.29 8.30 2.54
C TRP A 290 3.43 9.56 2.44
N ASP A 291 4.01 10.64 1.93
CA ASP A 291 3.18 11.71 1.40
C ASP A 291 2.35 11.14 0.24
N PRO A 292 1.04 11.45 0.14
CA PRO A 292 0.23 10.93 -0.98
C PRO A 292 0.77 11.32 -2.37
N SER A 293 1.57 12.40 -2.47
CA SER A 293 2.27 12.79 -3.70
C SER A 293 3.41 11.84 -4.09
N ASP A 294 3.95 11.08 -3.15
CA ASP A 294 5.07 10.16 -3.35
C ASP A 294 4.61 8.74 -3.75
N ILE A 295 3.32 8.47 -3.61
CA ILE A 295 2.69 7.26 -4.15
C ILE A 295 2.21 7.55 -5.57
N LYS A 296 2.77 6.85 -6.55
CA LYS A 296 2.60 7.13 -7.97
C LYS A 296 2.03 5.93 -8.72
N LEU A 297 0.85 6.09 -9.30
CA LEU A 297 0.30 5.18 -10.30
C LEU A 297 0.82 5.59 -11.68
N THR A 298 1.53 4.69 -12.35
CA THR A 298 2.00 4.90 -13.72
C THR A 298 1.27 3.96 -14.65
N LEU A 299 0.55 4.51 -15.62
CA LEU A 299 -0.09 3.74 -16.68
C LEU A 299 0.87 3.54 -17.85
N PRO A 300 0.79 2.43 -18.62
CA PRO A 300 1.56 2.28 -19.84
C PRO A 300 1.19 3.38 -20.85
N THR A 301 2.18 3.94 -21.56
CA THR A 301 1.93 4.94 -22.61
C THR A 301 1.14 4.39 -23.80
N THR A 302 1.11 3.06 -23.95
CA THR A 302 0.34 2.33 -24.96
C THR A 302 -1.04 1.89 -24.46
N ALA A 303 -1.43 2.23 -23.23
CA ALA A 303 -2.71 1.83 -22.66
C ALA A 303 -3.89 2.42 -23.45
N SER A 304 -4.87 1.57 -23.76
CA SER A 304 -6.17 2.00 -24.24
C SER A 304 -7.08 2.19 -23.03
N VAL A 305 -7.45 3.44 -22.77
CA VAL A 305 -8.25 3.83 -21.60
C VAL A 305 -9.58 4.38 -22.07
N ASP A 306 -10.66 3.70 -21.70
CA ASP A 306 -12.03 4.13 -21.95
C ASP A 306 -12.54 4.94 -20.75
N ALA A 307 -13.66 5.66 -20.93
CA ALA A 307 -14.35 6.29 -19.82
C ALA A 307 -14.81 5.23 -18.80
N GLY A 308 -14.49 5.44 -17.52
CA GLY A 308 -14.83 4.51 -16.46
C GLY A 308 -13.94 4.63 -15.23
N THR A 309 -14.36 3.94 -14.18
CA THR A 309 -13.59 3.77 -12.94
C THR A 309 -12.82 2.46 -12.99
N TYR A 310 -11.51 2.56 -12.85
CA TYR A 310 -10.59 1.43 -12.81
C TYR A 310 -10.13 1.20 -11.38
N THR A 311 -10.25 -0.04 -10.92
CA THR A 311 -9.84 -0.45 -9.58
C THR A 311 -9.01 -1.72 -9.59
N THR A 312 -8.15 -1.87 -8.59
CA THR A 312 -7.54 -3.15 -8.19
C THR A 312 -7.41 -3.18 -6.67
N SER A 313 -7.07 -4.32 -6.10
CA SER A 313 -6.74 -4.45 -4.68
C SER A 313 -5.26 -4.76 -4.46
N LEU A 314 -4.75 -4.33 -3.32
CA LEU A 314 -3.46 -4.74 -2.79
C LEU A 314 -3.68 -5.67 -1.61
N THR A 315 -2.85 -6.69 -1.49
CA THR A 315 -2.73 -7.50 -0.27
C THR A 315 -1.44 -7.11 0.44
N TRP A 316 -1.58 -6.61 1.65
CA TRP A 316 -0.49 -6.42 2.61
C TRP A 316 -0.40 -7.66 3.48
N THR A 317 0.81 -8.15 3.68
CA THR A 317 1.07 -9.37 4.44
C THR A 317 2.14 -9.09 5.47
N LEU A 318 1.78 -9.27 6.74
CA LEU A 318 2.73 -9.39 7.84
C LEU A 318 2.94 -10.88 8.12
N SER A 319 4.13 -11.36 7.83
CA SER A 319 4.53 -12.74 8.06
C SER A 319 5.71 -12.79 9.01
N THR A 320 5.85 -13.89 9.73
CA THR A 320 7.10 -14.22 10.39
C THR A 320 7.96 -15.10 9.47
N GLY A 321 9.26 -15.16 9.73
CA GLY A 321 10.18 -16.12 9.11
C GLY A 321 10.51 -17.25 10.09
N ILE A 322 11.19 -18.29 9.60
CA ILE A 322 11.81 -19.34 10.43
C ILE A 322 13.30 -19.16 10.27
N GLN A 323 14.05 -19.33 11.36
CA GLN A 323 15.44 -19.78 11.28
C GLN A 323 15.53 -21.25 10.85
#